data_AF-A0A3D1ZS17-F1
#
_entry.id   AF-A0A3D1ZS17-F1
#
_cell.length_a   1.000
_cell.length_b   1.000
_cell.length_c   1.000
_cell.angle_alpha   90.00
_cell.angle_beta   90.00
_cell.angle_gamma   90.00
#
_symmetry.space_group_name_H-M   'P 1'
#
loop_
_entity.id
_entity.type
_entity.pdbx_description
1 polymer ?
#
loop_
_entity_poly.entity_id
_entity_poly.type
_entity_poly.pdbx_seq_one_letter_code
_entity_poly.pdbx_strand_id
1 'polypeptide(L)' 'QAINQRSDSTAVPAAAVVAEAMVRLTIARYALEKFGGDNIAETKRNAESYVASWPEHMR' A
#
# COMPACT_ATOMS: atom_id res chain seq x y z
N GLN A 1 -13.23 -26.29 30.52
CA GLN A 1 -13.78 -26.51 29.16
C GLN A 1 -13.51 -25.25 28.34
N ALA A 2 -13.11 -25.35 27.08
CA ALA A 2 -12.95 -24.18 26.19
C ALA A 2 -14.25 -23.93 25.41
N ILE A 3 -14.66 -22.66 25.25
CA ILE A 3 -15.88 -22.25 24.53
C ILE A 3 -15.46 -21.47 23.28
N ASN A 4 -15.96 -21.87 22.11
CA ASN A 4 -15.70 -21.15 20.87
C ASN A 4 -16.51 -19.85 20.78
N GLN A 5 -15.86 -18.76 20.35
CA GLN A 5 -16.53 -17.45 20.14
C GLN A 5 -16.98 -17.23 18.70
N ARG A 6 -16.43 -18.01 17.76
CA ARG A 6 -16.77 -18.05 16.35
C ARG A 6 -16.80 -19.49 15.86
N SER A 7 -17.53 -19.74 14.78
CA SER A 7 -17.77 -21.09 14.24
C SER A 7 -17.17 -21.31 12.84
N ASP A 8 -16.44 -20.33 12.29
CA ASP A 8 -15.79 -20.50 10.99
C ASP A 8 -14.63 -21.48 11.06
N SER A 9 -14.57 -22.40 10.10
CA SER A 9 -13.43 -23.31 9.95
C SER A 9 -12.20 -22.60 9.40
N THR A 10 -12.38 -21.49 8.67
CA THR A 10 -11.29 -20.66 8.14
C THR A 10 -11.73 -19.23 7.90
N ALA A 11 -10.83 -18.29 8.22
CA ALA A 11 -10.98 -16.87 7.90
C ALA A 11 -9.98 -16.39 6.83
N VAL A 12 -9.23 -17.30 6.19
CA VAL A 12 -8.10 -16.96 5.31
C VAL A 12 -8.51 -16.04 4.15
N PRO A 13 -9.61 -16.27 3.41
CA PRO A 13 -10.02 -15.37 2.33
C PRO A 13 -10.35 -13.95 2.83
N ALA A 14 -11.02 -13.83 3.97
CA ALA A 14 -11.32 -12.54 4.57
C ALA A 14 -10.05 -11.84 5.09
N ALA A 15 -9.13 -12.59 5.69
CA ALA A 15 -7.85 -12.08 6.15
C ALA A 15 -6.97 -11.58 4.99
N ALA A 16 -7.07 -12.17 3.79
CA ALA A 16 -6.35 -11.72 2.61
C ALA A 16 -6.74 -10.28 2.21
N VAL A 17 -8.04 -9.97 2.21
CA VAL A 17 -8.53 -8.60 1.92
C VAL A 17 -7.99 -7.60 2.94
N VAL A 18 -7.96 -7.98 4.23
CA VAL A 18 -7.36 -7.16 5.29
C VAL A 18 -5.87 -6.96 5.03
N ALA A 19 -5.14 -8.02 4.69
CA ALA A 19 -3.72 -7.93 4.40
C ALA A 19 -3.43 -6.97 3.25
N GLU A 20 -4.18 -7.06 2.14
CA GLU A 20 -4.00 -6.13 1.02
C GLU A 20 -4.31 -4.68 1.41
N ALA A 21 -5.34 -4.44 2.22
CA ALA A 21 -5.67 -3.09 2.71
C ALA A 21 -4.54 -2.53 3.56
N MET A 22 -3.97 -3.32 4.48
CA MET A 22 -2.84 -2.91 5.31
C MET A 22 -1.60 -2.61 4.48
N VAL A 23 -1.30 -3.42 3.46
CA VAL A 23 -0.19 -3.17 2.52
C VAL A 23 -0.40 -1.86 1.76
N ARG A 24 -1.60 -1.58 1.26
CA ARG A 24 -1.92 -0.33 0.56
C ARG A 24 -1.71 0.89 1.46
N LEU A 25 -2.14 0.83 2.72
CA LEU A 25 -1.91 1.93 3.68
C LEU A 25 -0.42 2.18 3.91
N THR A 26 0.37 1.12 4.10
CA THR A 26 1.82 1.23 4.28
C THR A 26 2.50 1.81 3.05
N ILE A 27 2.22 1.28 1.86
CA ILE A 27 2.82 1.79 0.61
C ILE A 27 2.40 3.24 0.36
N ALA A 28 1.13 3.59 0.56
CA ALA A 28 0.65 4.96 0.39
C ALA A 28 1.36 5.94 1.33
N ARG A 29 1.56 5.57 2.60
CA ARG A 29 2.35 6.38 3.55
C ARG A 29 3.75 6.64 3.01
N TYR A 30 4.49 5.61 2.61
CA TYR A 30 5.85 5.77 2.12
C TYR A 30 5.92 6.49 0.77
N ALA A 31 4.91 6.33 -0.09
CA ALA A 31 4.80 7.08 -1.32
C ALA A 31 4.61 8.58 -1.05
N LEU A 32 3.73 8.94 -0.11
CA LEU A 32 3.54 10.34 0.31
C LEU A 32 4.78 10.90 1.01
N GLU A 33 5.47 10.11 1.83
CA GLU A 33 6.74 10.53 2.46
C GLU A 33 7.84 10.78 1.43
N LYS A 34 7.94 9.94 0.39
CA LYS A 34 8.97 10.05 -0.66
C LYS A 34 8.68 11.15 -1.67
N PHE A 35 7.43 11.26 -2.12
CA PHE A 35 7.05 12.12 -3.24
C PHE A 35 6.37 13.43 -2.79
N GLY A 36 5.88 13.50 -1.56
CA GLY A 36 5.20 14.67 -1.00
C GLY A 36 3.98 15.10 -1.81
N GLY A 37 3.67 16.39 -1.71
CA GLY A 37 2.58 17.05 -2.41
C GLY A 37 1.30 17.15 -1.57
N ASP A 38 0.60 18.27 -1.74
CA ASP A 38 -0.64 18.57 -1.00
C ASP A 38 -1.91 18.18 -1.78
N ASN A 39 -1.74 17.75 -3.04
CA ASN A 39 -2.82 17.23 -3.88
C ASN A 39 -2.31 16.10 -4.80
N ILE A 40 -3.24 15.28 -5.29
CA ILE A 40 -2.93 14.09 -6.09
C ILE A 40 -2.15 14.42 -7.37
N ALA A 41 -2.48 15.54 -8.03
CA ALA A 41 -1.82 15.93 -9.28
C ALA A 41 -0.34 16.28 -9.04
N GLU A 42 -0.04 16.94 -7.92
CA GLU A 42 1.33 17.24 -7.51
C GLU A 42 2.12 15.97 -7.14
N THR A 43 1.59 15.12 -6.25
CA THR A 43 2.24 13.85 -5.88
C THR A 43 2.54 13.00 -7.11
N LYS A 44 1.58 12.92 -8.05
CA LYS A 44 1.76 12.19 -9.32
C LYS A 44 2.90 12.77 -10.15
N ARG A 45 2.92 14.08 -10.38
CA ARG A 45 3.99 14.76 -11.13
C ARG A 45 5.36 14.55 -10.49
N ASN A 46 5.45 14.59 -9.16
CA ASN A 46 6.69 14.37 -8.41
C ASN A 46 7.20 12.93 -8.60
N ALA A 47 6.31 11.94 -8.51
CA ALA A 47 6.65 10.53 -8.75
C ALA A 47 7.11 10.27 -10.19
N GLU A 48 6.40 10.81 -11.18
CA GLU A 48 6.78 10.69 -12.60
C GLU A 48 8.13 11.35 -12.89
N SER A 49 8.38 12.54 -12.33
CA SER A 49 9.67 13.23 -12.46
C SER A 49 10.81 12.44 -11.84
N TYR A 50 10.58 11.81 -10.69
CA TYR A 50 11.56 10.94 -10.04
C TYR A 50 11.92 9.74 -10.93
N VAL A 51 10.94 9.03 -11.49
CA VAL A 51 11.19 7.90 -12.40
C VAL A 51 11.87 8.37 -13.69
N ALA A 52 11.47 9.52 -14.24
CA ALA A 52 12.12 10.08 -15.43
C ALA A 52 13.60 10.43 -15.20
N SER A 53 13.98 10.75 -13.96
CA SER A 53 15.36 11.08 -13.57
C SER A 53 16.29 9.86 -13.43
N TRP A 54 15.75 8.64 -13.51
CA TRP A 54 16.56 7.43 -13.37
C TRP A 54 17.56 7.26 -14.51
N PRO A 55 18.78 6.78 -14.23
CA PRO A 55 19.73 6.37 -15.27
C PRO A 55 19.12 5.32 -16.21
N GLU A 56 19.59 5.24 -17.46
CA GLU A 56 19.04 4.31 -18.47
C GLU A 56 19.01 2.84 -18.02
N HIS A 57 19.97 2.40 -17.20
CA HIS A 57 20.04 1.02 -16.71
C HIS A 57 19.05 0.73 -15.56
N MET A 58 18.35 1.74 -15.04
CA MET A 58 17.33 1.60 -14.00
C MET A 58 15.91 1.87 -14.53
N ARG A 59 15.75 2.51 -15.70
CA ARG A 59 14.45 2.66 -16.36
C ARG A 59 13.87 1.31 -16.76
#